data_AF-A0A2V7XC71-F1
#
_entry.id   AF-A0A2V7XC71-F1
#
_cell.length_a   1.000
_cell.length_b   1.000
_cell.length_c   1.000
_cell.angle_alpha   90.00
_cell.angle_beta   90.00
_cell.angle_gamma   90.00
#
_symmetry.space_group_name_H-M   'P 1'
#
loop_
_entity.id
_entity.type
_entity.pdbx_description
1 polymer ?
#
loop_
_entity_poly.entity_id
_entity_poly.type
_entity_poly.pdbx_seq_one_letter_code
_entity_poly.pdbx_strand_id
1 'polypeptide(L)'
;RLLHHEGRPEALIVTACRLAVETACRAALEQVGLEYDGDLELALARLGAPRDVWELQQGGPAARRLAAAERGVAWFASYLRHAAPGRSWGF
;
A
#
# COMPACT_ATOMS: atom_id res chain seq x y z
N ARG A 1 10.81 5.28 8.04
CA ARG A 1 12.02 6.18 8.03
C ARG A 1 13.41 5.52 7.85
N LEU A 2 13.58 4.18 7.80
CA LEU A 2 14.90 3.52 7.71
C LEU A 2 15.54 3.48 6.31
N LEU A 3 14.76 3.37 5.22
CA LEU A 3 15.29 3.09 3.88
C LEU A 3 16.06 4.24 3.21
N HIS A 4 15.83 5.50 3.61
CA HIS A 4 16.43 6.67 2.96
C HIS A 4 17.79 7.07 3.55
N HIS A 5 18.11 6.63 4.78
CA HIS A 5 19.37 6.98 5.45
C HIS A 5 20.54 6.07 5.09
N GLU A 6 20.30 4.88 4.52
CA GLU A 6 21.35 3.88 4.23
C GLU A 6 22.04 4.04 2.86
N GLY A 7 21.74 5.10 2.08
CA GLY A 7 22.31 5.24 0.73
C GLY A 7 21.82 4.17 -0.26
N ARG A 8 20.67 3.55 0.01
CA ARG A 8 20.04 2.56 -0.87
C ARG A 8 19.69 3.18 -2.22
N PRO A 9 19.85 2.46 -3.34
CA PRO A 9 19.47 2.96 -4.66
C PRO A 9 17.99 3.38 -4.69
N GLU A 10 17.70 4.54 -5.27
CA GLU A 10 16.34 5.08 -5.37
C GLU A 10 15.36 4.09 -6.03
N ALA A 11 15.81 3.40 -7.07
CA ALA A 11 15.02 2.36 -7.75
C ALA A 11 14.59 1.23 -6.80
N LEU A 12 15.44 0.85 -5.84
CA LEU A 12 15.10 -0.20 -4.85
C LEU A 12 14.05 0.30 -3.85
N ILE A 13 14.16 1.56 -3.42
CA ILE A 13 13.16 2.19 -2.54
C ILE A 13 11.81 2.26 -3.27
N VAL A 14 11.81 2.71 -4.52
CA VAL A 14 10.61 2.81 -5.36
C VAL A 14 9.92 1.45 -5.49
N THR A 15 10.67 0.40 -5.82
CA THR A 15 10.14 -0.96 -5.96
C THR A 15 9.59 -1.49 -4.64
N ALA A 16 10.32 -1.29 -3.53
CA ALA A 16 9.86 -1.73 -2.20
C ALA A 16 8.56 -1.02 -1.78
N CYS A 17 8.44 0.29 -2.05
CA CYS A 17 7.23 1.06 -1.77
C CYS A 17 6.03 0.53 -2.55
N ARG A 18 6.21 0.25 -3.84
CA ARG A 18 5.17 -0.32 -4.70
C ARG A 18 4.74 -1.69 -4.21
N LEU A 19 5.69 -2.59 -3.95
CA LEU A 19 5.41 -3.94 -3.46
C LEU A 19 4.65 -3.91 -2.13
N ALA A 20 5.03 -3.04 -1.20
CA ALA A 20 4.34 -2.92 0.09
C ALA A 20 2.86 -2.57 -0.07
N VAL A 21 2.55 -1.62 -0.96
CA VAL A 21 1.15 -1.22 -1.25
C VAL A 21 0.40 -2.30 -2.01
N GLU A 22 1.02 -2.95 -3.01
CA GLU A 22 0.40 -4.07 -3.72
C GLU A 22 0.08 -5.24 -2.78
N THR A 23 1.00 -5.62 -1.89
CA THR A 23 0.78 -6.70 -0.91
C THR A 23 -0.34 -6.34 0.06
N ALA A 24 -0.37 -5.10 0.58
CA ALA A 24 -1.44 -4.65 1.46
C ALA A 24 -2.81 -4.64 0.75
N CYS A 25 -2.83 -4.24 -0.53
CA CYS A 25 -4.04 -4.27 -1.35
C CYS A 25 -4.55 -5.70 -1.59
N ARG A 26 -3.65 -6.65 -1.88
CA ARG A 26 -4.01 -8.06 -2.03
C ARG A 26 -4.64 -8.62 -0.75
N ALA A 27 -4.03 -8.34 0.40
CA ALA A 27 -4.57 -8.77 1.69
C ALA A 27 -5.97 -8.19 1.96
N ALA A 28 -6.19 -6.92 1.61
CA ALA A 28 -7.50 -6.28 1.74
C ALA A 28 -8.56 -6.86 0.80
N LEU A 29 -8.20 -7.17 -0.46
CA LEU A 29 -9.09 -7.84 -1.42
C LEU A 29 -9.45 -9.26 -0.97
N GLU A 30 -8.45 -10.04 -0.57
CA GLU A 30 -8.65 -11.41 -0.06
C GLU A 30 -9.61 -11.39 1.14
N GLN A 31 -9.48 -10.40 2.03
CA GLN A 31 -10.35 -10.25 3.19
C GLN A 31 -11.83 -10.01 2.83
N VAL A 32 -12.11 -9.44 1.66
CA VAL A 32 -13.49 -9.23 1.17
C VAL A 32 -13.90 -10.21 0.08
N GLY A 33 -13.11 -11.28 -0.13
CA GLY A 33 -13.41 -12.33 -1.10
C GLY A 33 -13.22 -11.92 -2.56
N LEU A 34 -12.35 -10.94 -2.83
CA LEU A 34 -12.00 -10.50 -4.17
C LEU A 34 -10.57 -10.93 -4.54
N GLU A 35 -10.34 -11.19 -5.82
CA GLU A 35 -9.01 -11.49 -6.36
C GLU A 35 -8.31 -10.24 -6.86
N TYR A 36 -6.97 -10.29 -6.89
CA TYR A 36 -6.14 -9.23 -7.43
C TYR A 36 -5.75 -9.55 -8.88
N ASP A 37 -6.29 -8.77 -9.81
CA ASP A 37 -6.14 -8.99 -11.26
C ASP A 37 -4.83 -8.43 -11.86
N GLY A 38 -3.88 -8.00 -11.02
CA GLY A 38 -2.64 -7.36 -11.47
C GLY A 38 -2.74 -5.84 -11.69
N ASP A 39 -3.93 -5.27 -11.57
CA ASP A 39 -4.19 -3.83 -11.69
C ASP A 39 -4.44 -3.20 -10.31
N LEU A 40 -3.44 -2.44 -9.82
CA LEU A 40 -3.51 -1.78 -8.52
C LEU A 40 -4.53 -0.62 -8.50
N GLU A 41 -4.70 0.11 -9.60
CA GLU A 41 -5.65 1.22 -9.67
C GLU A 41 -7.07 0.69 -9.56
N LEU A 42 -7.39 -0.34 -10.34
CA LEU A 42 -8.69 -1.00 -10.30
C LEU A 42 -8.96 -1.64 -8.93
N ALA A 43 -7.97 -2.29 -8.34
CA ALA A 43 -8.08 -2.89 -7.01
C ALA A 43 -8.36 -1.83 -5.92
N LEU A 44 -7.65 -0.71 -5.94
CA LEU A 44 -7.89 0.42 -5.04
C LEU A 44 -9.30 0.99 -5.22
N ALA A 45 -9.76 1.14 -6.47
CA ALA A 45 -11.12 1.60 -6.75
C ALA A 45 -12.19 0.64 -6.21
N ARG A 46 -12.00 -0.68 -6.37
CA ARG A 46 -12.92 -1.71 -5.82
C ARG A 46 -13.01 -1.66 -4.29
N LEU A 47 -11.90 -1.36 -3.62
CA LEU A 47 -11.85 -1.20 -2.16
C LEU A 47 -12.34 0.17 -1.66
N GLY A 48 -12.69 1.09 -2.57
CA GLY A 48 -13.05 2.46 -2.21
C GLY A 48 -11.89 3.26 -1.61
N ALA A 49 -10.65 2.92 -1.99
CA ALA A 49 -9.47 3.61 -1.49
C ALA A 49 -9.42 5.06 -2.01
N PRO A 50 -8.97 6.01 -1.18
CA PRO A 50 -8.75 7.37 -1.61
C PRO A 50 -7.79 7.45 -2.81
N ARG A 51 -8.10 8.30 -3.78
CA ARG A 51 -7.35 8.47 -5.03
C ARG A 51 -5.88 8.85 -4.78
N ASP A 52 -5.60 9.56 -3.69
CA ASP A 52 -4.24 9.94 -3.32
C ASP A 52 -3.36 8.73 -2.97
N VAL A 53 -3.92 7.62 -2.45
CA VAL A 53 -3.18 6.37 -2.21
C VAL A 53 -2.55 5.84 -3.51
N TRP A 54 -3.27 5.96 -4.64
CA TRP A 54 -2.78 5.59 -5.96
C TRP A 54 -1.83 6.63 -6.55
N GLU A 55 -2.25 7.90 -6.57
CA GLU A 55 -1.48 8.99 -7.19
C GLU A 55 -0.09 9.16 -6.57
N LEU A 56 0.02 8.93 -5.27
CA LEU A 56 1.28 9.04 -4.56
C LEU A 56 2.29 7.91 -4.90
N GLN A 57 1.85 6.83 -5.54
CA GLN A 57 2.73 5.77 -6.08
C GLN A 57 3.24 6.08 -7.50
N GLN A 58 2.63 7.01 -8.22
CA GLN A 58 2.92 7.19 -9.64
C GLN A 58 4.17 8.03 -9.92
N GLY A 59 4.60 8.92 -9.01
CA GLY A 59 5.65 9.87 -9.33
C GLY A 59 6.37 10.53 -8.14
N GLY A 60 7.53 11.12 -8.45
CA GLY A 60 8.32 11.91 -7.52
C GLY A 60 9.47 11.16 -6.84
N PRO A 61 10.25 11.87 -6.00
CA PRO A 61 11.45 11.34 -5.35
C PRO A 61 11.14 10.15 -4.43
N ALA A 62 12.10 9.25 -4.23
CA ALA A 62 12.00 8.10 -3.32
C ALA A 62 11.42 8.45 -1.94
N ALA A 63 11.82 9.58 -1.34
CA ALA A 63 11.30 10.04 -0.05
C ALA A 63 9.78 10.28 -0.07
N ARG A 64 9.27 10.88 -1.16
CA ARG A 64 7.83 11.12 -1.36
C ARG A 64 7.09 9.80 -1.54
N ARG A 65 7.66 8.86 -2.30
CA ARG A 65 7.09 7.52 -2.51
C ARG A 65 7.10 6.68 -1.22
N LEU A 66 8.11 6.84 -0.36
CA LEU A 66 8.13 6.19 0.94
C LEU A 66 7.01 6.71 1.85
N ALA A 67 6.88 8.04 1.97
CA ALA A 67 5.80 8.65 2.73
C ALA A 67 4.40 8.32 2.14
N ALA A 68 4.32 8.09 0.83
CA ALA A 68 3.14 7.60 0.15
C ALA A 68 2.79 6.17 0.56
N ALA A 69 3.76 5.27 0.49
CA ALA A 69 3.59 3.88 0.86
C ALA A 69 3.22 3.74 2.34
N GLU A 70 3.86 4.49 3.24
CA GLU A 70 3.52 4.51 4.66
C GLU A 70 2.05 4.92 4.88
N ARG A 71 1.55 5.94 4.17
CA ARG A 71 0.12 6.35 4.23
C ARG A 71 -0.82 5.31 3.64
N GLY A 72 -0.48 4.73 2.48
CA GLY A 72 -1.29 3.69 1.84
C GLY A 72 -1.43 2.45 2.73
N VAL A 73 -0.32 1.96 3.28
CA VAL A 73 -0.31 0.84 4.22
C VAL A 73 -1.12 1.16 5.48
N ALA A 74 -1.01 2.36 6.03
CA ALA A 74 -1.81 2.78 7.18
C ALA A 74 -3.33 2.79 6.87
N TRP A 75 -3.71 3.22 5.67
CA TRP A 75 -5.10 3.15 5.20
C TRP A 75 -5.59 1.70 5.14
N PHE A 76 -4.83 0.78 4.53
CA PHE A 76 -5.20 -0.64 4.48
C PHE A 76 -5.31 -1.27 5.87
N ALA A 77 -4.39 -0.95 6.78
CA ALA A 77 -4.48 -1.42 8.16
C ALA A 77 -5.78 -0.93 8.83
N SER A 78 -6.20 0.31 8.56
CA SER A 78 -7.49 0.82 9.04
C SER A 78 -8.67 0.10 8.39
N TYR A 79 -8.64 -0.07 7.06
CA TYR A 79 -9.66 -0.79 6.31
C TYR A 79 -9.86 -2.22 6.84
N LEU A 80 -8.77 -2.98 6.99
CA LEU A 80 -8.80 -4.35 7.49
C LEU A 80 -9.36 -4.47 8.91
N ARG A 81 -9.05 -3.50 9.79
CA ARG A 81 -9.65 -3.45 11.13
C ARG A 81 -11.16 -3.26 11.10
N HIS A 82 -11.69 -2.50 10.13
CA HIS A 82 -13.14 -2.30 9.98
C HIS A 82 -13.81 -3.49 9.26
N ALA A 83 -13.18 -4.03 8.22
CA ALA A 83 -13.70 -5.15 7.45
C ALA A 83 -13.64 -6.48 8.21
N ALA A 84 -12.69 -6.62 9.15
CA ALA A 84 -12.48 -7.84 9.93
C ALA A 84 -12.04 -7.53 11.37
N PRO A 85 -12.94 -6.99 12.22
CA PRO A 85 -12.60 -6.55 13.58
C PRO A 85 -12.22 -7.69 14.53
N GLY A 86 -12.65 -8.93 14.24
CA GLY A 86 -12.33 -10.12 15.04
C GLY A 86 -10.96 -10.76 14.72
N ARG A 87 -10.22 -10.27 13.72
CA ARG A 87 -8.93 -10.81 13.32
C ARG A 87 -7.81 -10.02 13.99
N SER A 88 -6.89 -10.68 14.69
CA SER A 88 -5.72 -10.03 15.28
C SER A 88 -4.65 -9.82 14.20
N TRP A 89 -4.53 -8.58 13.72
CA TRP A 89 -3.46 -8.15 12.83
C TRP A 89 -2.25 -7.78 13.70
N GLY A 90 -1.44 -8.77 14.06
CA GLY A 90 -0.23 -8.57 14.84
C GLY A 90 0.72 -7.58 14.16
N PHE A 91 1.22 -6.59 14.92
CA PHE A 91 2.31 -5.69 14.53
C PHE A 91 3.66 -6.30 14.92
#